data_AF-A0AA86UED7-F1
#
_entry.id   AF-A0AA86UED7-F1
#
_cell.length_a   1.000
_cell.length_b   1.000
_cell.length_c   1.000
_cell.angle_alpha   90.00
_cell.angle_beta   90.00
_cell.angle_gamma   90.00
#
_symmetry.space_group_name_H-M   'P 1'
#
loop_
_entity.id
_entity.type
_entity.pdbx_description
1 polymer ?
#
loop_
_entity_poly.entity_id
_entity_poly.type
_entity_poly.pdbx_seq_one_letter_code
_entity_poly.pdbx_strand_id
1 'polypeptide(L)'
;MSDTDVVQVNTHYKTLYNMDLKKAISQGTPDSDWAQLLQTWVICENDKEMEPEATADHFYQAAKGFGTDVNMFVHLLCSCTGSCFKLVCEAYQKKYKKSLYKVIEKEFKGTNEFAFLLAHEFLVNPAEGVAFALKQGCREQNMMLIATTLIHSEKYIETIKMAYARLGDLQQDIAKYGKYVEIVSKMWGL
;
A
#
# COMPACT_ATOMS: atom_id res chain seq x y z
N MET A 1 -6.37 -7.38 5.26
CA MET A 1 -6.70 -8.81 5.20
C MET A 1 -5.60 -9.55 5.93
N SER A 2 -5.96 -10.52 6.75
CA SER A 2 -5.01 -11.46 7.37
C SER A 2 -4.59 -12.54 6.37
N ASP A 3 -3.52 -13.28 6.64
CA ASP A 3 -3.09 -14.40 5.78
C ASP A 3 -4.19 -15.49 5.69
N THR A 4 -4.98 -15.64 6.74
CA THR A 4 -6.18 -16.50 6.77
C THR A 4 -7.24 -16.04 5.75
N ASP A 5 -7.46 -14.73 5.63
CA ASP A 5 -8.42 -14.18 4.66
C ASP A 5 -7.96 -14.48 3.23
N VAL A 6 -6.65 -14.43 2.96
CA VAL A 6 -6.08 -14.72 1.63
C VAL A 6 -6.37 -16.15 1.20
N VAL A 7 -6.24 -17.13 2.10
CA VAL A 7 -6.56 -18.54 1.83
C VAL A 7 -8.05 -18.71 1.50
N GLN A 8 -8.92 -18.08 2.28
CA GLN A 8 -10.36 -18.16 2.06
C GLN A 8 -10.76 -17.50 0.73
N VAL A 9 -10.23 -16.31 0.43
CA VAL A 9 -10.50 -15.62 -0.84
C VAL A 9 -10.00 -16.45 -2.02
N ASN A 10 -8.79 -17.02 -1.97
CA ASN A 10 -8.30 -17.85 -3.07
C ASN A 10 -9.16 -19.10 -3.28
N THR A 11 -9.63 -19.73 -2.20
CA THR A 11 -10.51 -20.91 -2.27
C THR A 11 -11.85 -20.58 -2.93
N HIS A 12 -12.48 -19.47 -2.54
CA HIS A 12 -13.74 -19.04 -3.13
C HIS A 12 -13.57 -18.61 -4.59
N TYR A 13 -12.49 -17.89 -4.91
CA TYR A 13 -12.18 -17.47 -6.27
C TYR A 13 -12.01 -18.68 -7.20
N LYS A 14 -11.25 -19.69 -6.76
CA LYS A 14 -11.07 -20.94 -7.51
C LYS A 14 -12.38 -21.68 -7.75
N THR A 15 -13.28 -21.69 -6.76
CA THR A 15 -14.59 -22.33 -6.88
C THR A 15 -15.49 -21.63 -7.90
N LEU A 16 -15.49 -20.30 -7.92
CA LEU A 16 -16.36 -19.51 -8.80
C LEU A 16 -15.86 -19.46 -10.25
N TYR A 17 -14.54 -19.34 -10.44
CA TYR A 17 -13.95 -19.05 -11.76
C TYR A 17 -13.12 -20.22 -12.32
N ASN A 18 -13.00 -21.32 -11.58
CA ASN A 18 -12.17 -22.48 -11.94
C ASN A 18 -10.72 -22.11 -12.28
N MET A 19 -10.19 -21.07 -11.62
CA MET A 19 -8.86 -20.52 -11.84
C MET A 19 -8.24 -20.12 -10.50
N ASP A 20 -6.94 -20.40 -10.32
CA ASP A 20 -6.22 -19.93 -9.13
C ASP A 20 -6.06 -18.39 -9.17
N LEU A 21 -6.34 -17.71 -8.06
CA LEU A 21 -6.31 -16.24 -8.00
C LEU A 21 -4.91 -15.69 -8.29
N LYS A 22 -3.86 -16.33 -7.75
CA LYS A 22 -2.48 -15.86 -7.96
C LYS A 22 -2.12 -15.97 -9.44
N LYS A 23 -2.52 -17.07 -10.09
CA LYS A 23 -2.37 -17.24 -11.54
C LYS A 23 -3.17 -16.22 -12.34
N ALA A 24 -4.40 -15.93 -11.93
CA ALA A 24 -5.25 -14.92 -12.60
C ALA A 24 -4.63 -13.52 -12.54
N ILE A 25 -4.08 -13.14 -11.39
CA ILE A 25 -3.38 -11.86 -11.22
C ILE A 25 -2.14 -11.80 -12.10
N SER A 26 -1.32 -12.85 -12.11
CA SER A 26 -0.11 -12.92 -12.94
C SER A 26 -0.43 -12.82 -14.45
N GLN A 27 -1.52 -13.42 -14.91
CA GLN A 27 -1.91 -13.40 -16.32
C GLN A 27 -2.69 -12.14 -16.73
N GLY A 28 -3.36 -11.49 -15.77
CA GLY A 28 -4.25 -10.36 -16.02
C GLY A 28 -3.64 -8.97 -15.77
N THR A 29 -2.37 -8.90 -15.36
CA THR A 29 -1.68 -7.63 -15.10
C THR A 29 -0.60 -7.36 -16.15
N PRO A 30 -0.37 -6.07 -16.51
CA PRO A 30 0.62 -5.70 -17.52
C PRO A 30 2.06 -5.88 -17.00
N ASP A 31 3.02 -5.91 -17.93
CA ASP A 31 4.44 -5.87 -17.58
C ASP A 31 4.83 -4.46 -17.12
N SER A 32 4.84 -4.24 -15.80
CA SER A 32 5.10 -2.94 -15.17
C SER A 32 5.49 -3.08 -13.70
N ASP A 33 6.21 -2.10 -13.15
CA ASP A 33 6.72 -2.15 -11.77
C ASP A 33 5.61 -2.34 -10.73
N TRP A 34 4.47 -1.65 -10.89
CA TRP A 34 3.35 -1.82 -9.96
C TRP A 34 2.74 -3.22 -10.03
N ALA A 35 2.69 -3.82 -11.23
CA ALA A 35 2.19 -5.17 -11.40
C ALA A 35 3.15 -6.19 -10.80
N GLN A 36 4.46 -5.99 -10.97
CA GLN A 36 5.49 -6.81 -10.32
C GLN A 36 5.37 -6.76 -8.80
N LEU A 37 5.20 -5.56 -8.22
CA LEU A 37 4.96 -5.38 -6.79
C LEU A 37 3.71 -6.17 -6.34
N LEU A 38 2.58 -5.97 -7.01
CA LEU A 38 1.32 -6.64 -6.68
C LEU A 38 1.44 -8.17 -6.75
N GLN A 39 2.00 -8.69 -7.84
CA GLN A 39 2.20 -10.12 -8.03
C GLN A 39 3.09 -10.72 -6.94
N THR A 40 4.21 -10.05 -6.63
CA THR A 40 5.16 -10.51 -5.61
C THR A 40 4.51 -10.50 -4.23
N TRP A 41 3.79 -9.43 -3.88
CA TRP A 41 3.12 -9.31 -2.59
C TRP A 41 2.09 -10.42 -2.35
N VAL A 42 1.30 -10.76 -3.37
CA VAL A 42 0.27 -11.81 -3.28
C VAL A 42 0.89 -13.21 -3.14
N ILE A 43 2.12 -13.39 -3.62
CA ILE A 43 2.81 -14.67 -3.59
C ILE A 43 3.61 -14.85 -2.30
N CYS A 44 4.29 -13.80 -1.82
CA CYS A 44 5.17 -13.85 -0.67
C CYS A 44 4.43 -14.03 0.65
N GLU A 45 5.04 -14.81 1.56
CA GLU A 45 4.70 -14.88 2.98
C GLU A 45 5.62 -13.88 3.70
N ASN A 46 5.06 -12.87 4.38
CA ASN A 46 5.80 -11.74 4.96
C ASN A 46 6.55 -12.13 6.26
N ASP A 47 7.29 -13.23 6.27
CA ASP A 47 7.82 -13.85 7.50
C ASP A 47 9.33 -13.71 7.67
N LYS A 48 10.00 -12.88 6.87
CA LYS A 48 11.46 -12.71 6.98
C LYS A 48 11.81 -11.63 8.00
N GLU A 49 12.49 -12.04 9.07
CA GLU A 49 13.24 -11.11 9.91
C GLU A 49 14.43 -10.55 9.11
N MET A 50 14.44 -9.23 8.94
CA MET A 50 15.56 -8.50 8.34
C MET A 50 16.23 -7.62 9.39
N GLU A 51 17.56 -7.56 9.33
CA GLU A 51 18.37 -6.66 10.15
C GLU A 51 18.15 -5.21 9.68
N PRO A 52 17.55 -4.32 10.49
CA PRO A 52 17.10 -3.01 10.03
C PRO A 52 18.21 -2.12 9.48
N GLU A 53 19.34 -2.05 10.19
CA GLU A 53 20.49 -1.22 9.82
C GLU A 53 21.18 -1.72 8.56
N ALA A 54 21.40 -3.04 8.45
CA ALA A 54 22.03 -3.64 7.27
C ALA A 54 21.13 -3.48 6.04
N THR A 55 19.81 -3.64 6.21
CA THR A 55 18.82 -3.45 5.15
C THR A 55 18.78 -2.00 4.69
N ALA A 56 18.78 -1.04 5.63
CA ALA A 56 18.84 0.38 5.31
C ALA A 56 20.11 0.74 4.53
N ASP A 57 21.25 0.15 4.90
CA ASP A 57 22.53 0.37 4.20
C ASP A 57 22.50 -0.18 2.78
N HIS A 58 22.06 -1.43 2.63
CA HIS A 58 21.91 -2.06 1.32
C HIS A 58 20.98 -1.26 0.42
N PHE A 59 19.83 -0.84 0.95
CA PHE A 59 18.86 -0.02 0.23
C PHE A 59 19.45 1.33 -0.20
N TYR A 60 20.20 2.00 0.68
CA TYR A 60 20.82 3.29 0.37
C TYR A 60 21.86 3.17 -0.74
N GLN A 61 22.67 2.11 -0.74
CA GLN A 61 23.65 1.89 -1.81
C GLN A 61 22.96 1.60 -3.14
N ALA A 62 21.90 0.79 -3.14
CA ALA A 62 21.11 0.51 -4.34
C ALA A 62 20.43 1.78 -4.89
N ALA A 63 19.84 2.60 -4.02
CA ALA A 63 19.18 3.85 -4.39
C ALA A 63 20.14 4.98 -4.86
N LYS A 64 21.46 4.78 -4.77
CA LYS A 64 22.47 5.70 -5.31
C LYS A 64 22.88 5.41 -6.76
N GLY A 65 22.50 4.24 -7.28
CA GLY A 65 22.83 3.83 -8.64
C GLY A 65 22.22 4.72 -9.72
N PHE A 66 22.64 4.50 -10.97
CA PHE A 66 21.97 5.10 -12.12
C PHE A 66 20.71 4.31 -12.45
N GLY A 67 19.56 4.99 -12.47
CA GLY A 67 18.25 4.36 -12.66
C GLY A 67 17.68 3.79 -11.35
N THR A 68 16.48 3.23 -11.47
CA THR A 68 15.74 2.69 -10.32
C THR A 68 15.84 1.18 -10.28
N ASP A 69 16.39 0.62 -9.19
CA ASP A 69 16.40 -0.82 -8.96
C ASP A 69 15.05 -1.29 -8.42
N VAL A 70 14.08 -1.49 -9.32
CA VAL A 70 12.69 -1.87 -8.99
C VAL A 70 12.64 -3.16 -8.14
N ASN A 71 13.48 -4.16 -8.46
CA ASN A 71 13.52 -5.43 -7.75
C ASN A 71 13.87 -5.25 -6.27
N MET A 72 14.78 -4.32 -5.98
CA MET A 72 15.19 -4.01 -4.62
C MET A 72 14.03 -3.38 -3.81
N PHE A 73 13.25 -2.46 -4.40
CA PHE A 73 12.06 -1.91 -3.75
C PHE A 73 10.98 -2.98 -3.52
N VAL A 74 10.72 -3.82 -4.53
CA VAL A 74 9.77 -4.94 -4.41
C VAL A 74 10.21 -5.91 -3.32
N HIS A 75 11.48 -6.28 -3.28
CA HIS A 75 12.01 -7.18 -2.25
C HIS A 75 11.85 -6.61 -0.85
N LEU A 76 12.18 -5.32 -0.65
CA LEU A 76 12.01 -4.66 0.64
C LEU A 76 10.54 -4.67 1.09
N LEU A 77 9.63 -4.22 0.22
CA LEU A 77 8.22 -4.06 0.55
C LEU A 77 7.48 -5.40 0.72
N CYS A 78 7.88 -6.44 -0.01
CA CYS A 78 7.20 -7.74 0.03
C CYS A 78 7.85 -8.78 0.94
N SER A 79 8.95 -8.44 1.64
CA SER A 79 9.62 -9.37 2.56
C SER A 79 9.55 -8.94 4.02
N CYS A 80 9.27 -7.66 4.31
CA CYS A 80 9.17 -7.14 5.66
C CYS A 80 7.78 -7.42 6.27
N THR A 81 7.75 -7.82 7.54
CA THR A 81 6.59 -7.53 8.40
C THR A 81 6.47 -6.02 8.60
N GLY A 82 5.26 -5.52 8.93
CA GLY A 82 5.07 -4.09 9.21
C GLY A 82 5.92 -3.58 10.37
N SER A 83 6.18 -4.41 11.40
CA SER A 83 7.09 -4.06 12.51
C SER A 83 8.54 -3.96 12.05
N CYS A 84 9.03 -4.93 11.27
CA CYS A 84 10.37 -4.89 10.70
C CYS A 84 10.55 -3.68 9.77
N PHE A 85 9.57 -3.42 8.89
CA PHE A 85 9.63 -2.31 7.93
C PHE A 85 9.76 -0.95 8.63
N LYS A 86 9.05 -0.73 9.75
CA LYS A 86 9.19 0.49 10.56
C LYS A 86 10.61 0.69 11.06
N LEU A 87 11.23 -0.36 11.58
CA LEU A 87 12.60 -0.28 12.09
C LEU A 87 13.57 0.05 10.94
N VAL A 88 13.37 -0.52 9.74
CA VAL A 88 14.16 -0.16 8.55
C VAL A 88 13.96 1.31 8.19
N CYS A 89 12.72 1.81 8.17
CA CYS A 89 12.41 3.22 7.92
C CYS A 89 13.12 4.14 8.93
N GLU A 90 13.09 3.80 10.22
CA GLU A 90 13.73 4.57 11.29
C GLU A 90 15.25 4.57 11.16
N ALA A 91 15.86 3.39 10.94
CA ALA A 91 17.30 3.24 10.74
C ALA A 91 17.77 4.06 9.52
N TYR A 92 17.05 3.96 8.40
CA TYR A 92 17.34 4.69 7.18
C TYR A 92 17.24 6.21 7.38
N GLN A 93 16.15 6.70 7.99
CA GLN A 93 15.96 8.11 8.31
C GLN A 93 17.06 8.64 9.23
N LYS A 94 17.41 7.88 10.28
CA LYS A 94 18.42 8.25 11.26
C LYS A 94 19.80 8.40 10.62
N LYS A 95 20.17 7.45 9.74
CA LYS A 95 21.50 7.37 9.13
C LYS A 95 21.66 8.29 7.93
N TYR A 96 20.65 8.40 7.08
CA TYR A 96 20.73 9.10 5.79
C TYR A 96 19.95 10.40 5.73
N LYS A 97 19.25 10.77 6.81
CA LYS A 97 18.51 12.04 6.95
C LYS A 97 17.46 12.26 5.84
N LYS A 98 16.95 11.16 5.27
CA LYS A 98 15.94 11.13 4.22
C LYS A 98 15.01 9.96 4.46
N SER A 99 13.70 10.12 4.23
CA SER A 99 12.73 9.05 4.47
C SER A 99 12.63 8.14 3.26
N LEU A 100 12.32 6.86 3.49
CA LEU A 100 12.06 5.91 2.41
C LEU A 100 10.89 6.35 1.53
N TYR A 101 9.84 6.92 2.12
CA TYR A 101 8.76 7.59 1.38
C TYR A 101 9.31 8.58 0.33
N LYS A 102 10.22 9.48 0.73
CA LYS A 102 10.80 10.50 -0.17
C LYS A 102 11.82 9.93 -1.15
N VAL A 103 12.29 8.71 -0.93
CA VAL A 103 13.07 7.98 -1.94
C VAL A 103 12.11 7.42 -2.99
N ILE A 104 11.05 6.72 -2.58
CA ILE A 104 10.02 6.17 -3.49
C ILE A 104 9.40 7.26 -4.35
N GLU A 105 8.98 8.39 -3.75
CA GLU A 105 8.41 9.55 -4.46
C GLU A 105 9.36 10.11 -5.53
N LYS A 106 10.68 9.97 -5.35
CA LYS A 106 11.67 10.44 -6.33
C LYS A 106 11.87 9.44 -7.46
N GLU A 107 11.96 8.15 -7.13
CA GLU A 107 12.32 7.07 -8.06
C GLU A 107 11.17 6.70 -9.00
N PHE A 108 9.93 6.72 -8.52
CA PHE A 108 8.76 6.32 -9.29
C PHE A 108 7.90 7.52 -9.70
N LYS A 109 7.06 7.31 -10.73
CA LYS A 109 6.06 8.27 -11.19
C LYS A 109 4.72 7.58 -11.50
N GLY A 110 3.64 8.36 -11.43
CA GLY A 110 2.31 7.92 -11.87
C GLY A 110 1.80 6.70 -11.08
N THR A 111 1.31 5.68 -11.79
CA THR A 111 0.75 4.46 -11.18
C THR A 111 1.79 3.69 -10.36
N ASN A 112 3.05 3.65 -10.81
CA ASN A 112 4.12 3.00 -10.03
C ASN A 112 4.34 3.74 -8.71
N GLU A 113 4.47 5.07 -8.75
CA GLU A 113 4.62 5.87 -7.53
C GLU A 113 3.47 5.63 -6.55
N PHE A 114 2.23 5.65 -7.05
CA PHE A 114 1.07 5.39 -6.23
C PHE A 114 1.12 4.00 -5.58
N ALA A 115 1.40 2.94 -6.34
CA ALA A 115 1.43 1.58 -5.83
C ALA A 115 2.51 1.35 -4.76
N PHE A 116 3.73 1.85 -5.01
CA PHE A 116 4.84 1.70 -4.06
C PHE A 116 4.65 2.55 -2.80
N LEU A 117 4.08 3.76 -2.91
CA LEU A 117 3.73 4.56 -1.75
C LEU A 117 2.58 3.95 -0.94
N LEU A 118 1.54 3.43 -1.62
CA LEU A 118 0.43 2.76 -0.95
C LEU A 118 0.94 1.55 -0.13
N ALA A 119 1.79 0.73 -0.75
CA ALA A 119 2.51 -0.35 -0.10
C ALA A 119 3.29 0.09 1.15
N HIS A 120 4.11 1.13 1.01
CA HIS A 120 4.86 1.72 2.11
C HIS A 120 3.93 2.14 3.27
N GLU A 121 2.87 2.89 2.97
CA GLU A 121 1.92 3.36 3.99
C GLU A 121 1.23 2.19 4.70
N PHE A 122 0.85 1.11 3.99
CA PHE A 122 0.25 -0.06 4.64
C PHE A 122 1.21 -0.79 5.60
N LEU A 123 2.50 -0.86 5.26
CA LEU A 123 3.51 -1.48 6.13
C LEU A 123 3.81 -0.60 7.36
N VAL A 124 3.85 0.72 7.19
CA VAL A 124 4.04 1.66 8.30
C VAL A 124 2.78 1.71 9.17
N ASN A 125 1.61 1.94 8.62
CA ASN A 125 0.39 1.93 9.39
C ASN A 125 -0.78 1.66 8.46
N PRO A 126 -1.47 0.51 8.59
CA PRO A 126 -2.62 0.21 7.75
C PRO A 126 -3.69 1.31 7.73
N ALA A 127 -3.88 2.06 8.82
CA ALA A 127 -4.81 3.19 8.83
C ALA A 127 -4.33 4.36 7.95
N GLU A 128 -3.02 4.62 7.91
CA GLU A 128 -2.40 5.61 7.01
C GLU A 128 -2.48 5.15 5.55
N GLY A 129 -2.27 3.85 5.28
CA GLY A 129 -2.50 3.27 3.95
C GLY A 129 -3.93 3.43 3.45
N VAL A 130 -4.92 3.19 4.31
CA VAL A 130 -6.35 3.42 3.99
C VAL A 130 -6.61 4.92 3.75
N ALA A 131 -6.07 5.80 4.60
CA ALA A 131 -6.22 7.25 4.41
C ALA A 131 -5.60 7.73 3.08
N PHE A 132 -4.44 7.19 2.72
CA PHE A 132 -3.77 7.48 1.45
C PHE A 132 -4.60 7.03 0.24
N ALA A 133 -5.17 5.83 0.29
CA ALA A 133 -6.08 5.33 -0.76
C ALA A 133 -7.36 6.18 -0.88
N LEU A 134 -7.95 6.58 0.25
CA LEU A 134 -9.11 7.48 0.26
C LEU A 134 -8.77 8.83 -0.39
N LYS A 135 -7.61 9.41 -0.04
CA LYS A 135 -7.16 10.69 -0.60
C LYS A 135 -7.04 10.60 -2.12
N GLN A 136 -6.43 9.53 -2.63
CA GLN A 136 -6.29 9.32 -4.05
C GLN A 136 -7.65 9.10 -4.73
N GLY A 137 -8.53 8.28 -4.14
CA GLY A 137 -9.87 8.04 -4.65
C GLY A 137 -10.74 9.30 -4.72
N CYS A 138 -10.65 10.17 -3.71
CA CYS A 138 -11.31 11.48 -3.72
C CYS A 138 -10.74 12.40 -4.81
N ARG A 139 -9.41 12.41 -4.99
CA ARG A 139 -8.72 13.23 -6.00
C ARG A 139 -9.08 12.80 -7.43
N GLU A 140 -9.05 11.51 -7.71
CA GLU A 140 -9.31 10.95 -9.04
C GLU A 140 -10.80 10.75 -9.33
N GLN A 141 -11.65 10.86 -8.31
CA GLN A 141 -13.10 10.65 -8.40
C GLN A 141 -13.49 9.31 -9.03
N ASN A 142 -12.80 8.23 -8.62
CA ASN A 142 -12.99 6.89 -9.17
C ASN A 142 -13.49 5.86 -8.14
N MET A 143 -13.57 4.59 -8.55
CA MET A 143 -14.07 3.49 -7.72
C MET A 143 -13.21 3.20 -6.48
N MET A 144 -11.97 3.71 -6.41
CA MET A 144 -11.09 3.48 -5.28
C MET A 144 -11.67 4.03 -3.97
N LEU A 145 -12.35 5.19 -4.01
CA LEU A 145 -13.02 5.74 -2.84
C LEU A 145 -14.07 4.76 -2.30
N ILE A 146 -14.93 4.24 -3.18
CA ILE A 146 -16.02 3.33 -2.82
C ILE A 146 -15.44 2.00 -2.34
N ALA A 147 -14.53 1.39 -3.10
CA ALA A 147 -13.91 0.11 -2.75
C ALA A 147 -13.18 0.19 -1.41
N THR A 148 -12.38 1.24 -1.20
CA THR A 148 -11.67 1.46 0.07
C THR A 148 -12.66 1.63 1.23
N THR A 149 -13.75 2.38 1.02
CA THR A 149 -14.81 2.54 2.02
C THR A 149 -15.44 1.20 2.39
N LEU A 150 -15.90 0.43 1.41
CA LEU A 150 -16.58 -0.85 1.66
C LEU A 150 -15.68 -1.88 2.36
N ILE A 151 -14.39 -1.93 2.00
CA ILE A 151 -13.47 -2.93 2.54
C ILE A 151 -12.98 -2.55 3.94
N HIS A 152 -12.81 -1.24 4.22
CA HIS A 152 -12.03 -0.80 5.37
C HIS A 152 -12.82 -0.01 6.42
N SER A 153 -14.02 0.48 6.12
CA SER A 153 -14.73 1.39 7.03
C SER A 153 -14.97 0.79 8.39
N GLU A 154 -15.51 -0.44 8.45
CA GLU A 154 -15.81 -1.13 9.71
C GLU A 154 -14.58 -1.24 10.61
N LYS A 155 -13.41 -1.54 10.03
CA LYS A 155 -12.18 -1.76 10.78
C LYS A 155 -11.50 -0.45 11.23
N TYR A 156 -11.58 0.61 10.42
CA TYR A 156 -10.77 1.82 10.63
C TYR A 156 -11.59 3.07 10.96
N ILE A 157 -12.91 2.98 11.11
CA ILE A 157 -13.79 4.13 11.41
C ILE A 157 -13.30 4.99 12.59
N GLU A 158 -12.77 4.38 13.64
CA GLU A 158 -12.30 5.10 14.84
C GLU A 158 -10.94 5.79 14.65
N THR A 159 -10.10 5.27 13.75
CA THR A 159 -8.70 5.71 13.58
C THR A 159 -8.48 6.55 12.32
N ILE A 160 -9.41 6.48 11.35
CA ILE A 160 -9.23 7.07 10.03
C ILE A 160 -9.10 8.59 10.08
N LYS A 161 -9.83 9.27 10.96
CA LYS A 161 -9.76 10.74 11.10
C LYS A 161 -8.35 11.18 11.50
N MET A 162 -7.73 10.45 12.43
CA MET A 162 -6.36 10.73 12.87
C MET A 162 -5.34 10.41 11.78
N ALA A 163 -5.50 9.29 11.08
CA ALA A 163 -4.61 8.90 9.99
C ALA A 163 -4.69 9.89 8.80
N TYR A 164 -5.88 10.38 8.48
CA TYR A 164 -6.11 11.31 7.38
C TYR A 164 -5.68 12.75 7.70
N ALA A 165 -5.51 13.12 8.98
CA ALA A 165 -5.23 14.50 9.40
C ALA A 165 -3.99 15.11 8.73
N ARG A 166 -2.98 14.30 8.41
CA ARG A 166 -1.76 14.74 7.70
C ARG A 166 -2.00 15.03 6.20
N LEU A 167 -3.07 14.45 5.63
CA LEU A 167 -3.44 14.57 4.21
C LEU A 167 -4.51 15.65 3.96
N GLY A 168 -5.15 16.15 5.03
CA GLY A 168 -6.19 17.18 4.99
C GLY A 168 -7.42 16.79 5.81
N ASP A 169 -8.60 17.18 5.33
CA ASP A 169 -9.88 16.87 5.96
C ASP A 169 -10.68 15.89 5.09
N LEU A 170 -10.98 14.72 5.66
CA LEU A 170 -11.64 13.64 4.93
C LEU A 170 -13.07 14.01 4.51
N GLN A 171 -13.82 14.71 5.37
CA GLN A 171 -15.21 15.10 5.09
C GLN A 171 -15.28 16.11 3.95
N GLN A 172 -14.38 17.10 3.96
CA GLN A 172 -14.28 18.09 2.88
C GLN A 172 -13.85 17.46 1.56
N ASP A 173 -12.96 16.47 1.58
CA ASP A 173 -12.52 15.79 0.35
C ASP A 173 -13.63 14.88 -0.22
N ILE A 174 -14.35 14.14 0.64
CA ILE A 174 -15.51 13.34 0.21
C ILE A 174 -16.60 14.23 -0.37
N ALA A 175 -16.86 15.40 0.21
CA ALA A 175 -17.88 16.33 -0.29
C ALA A 175 -17.66 16.76 -1.75
N LYS A 176 -16.40 16.76 -2.23
CA LYS A 176 -16.04 17.10 -3.62
C LYS A 176 -16.35 16.00 -4.63
N TYR A 177 -16.54 14.75 -4.19
CA TYR A 177 -16.73 13.58 -5.06
C TYR A 177 -18.14 13.55 -5.71
N GLY A 178 -19.12 14.24 -5.11
CA GLY A 178 -20.46 14.48 -5.67
C GLY A 178 -21.42 13.28 -5.70
N LYS A 179 -20.94 12.03 -5.83
CA LYS A 179 -21.76 10.81 -5.83
C LYS A 179 -21.59 10.00 -4.55
N TYR A 180 -22.66 9.39 -4.03
CA TYR A 180 -22.58 8.53 -2.83
C TYR A 180 -22.00 9.21 -1.57
N VAL A 181 -21.85 10.53 -1.58
CA VAL A 181 -21.23 11.33 -0.50
C VAL A 181 -21.88 11.00 0.84
N GLU A 182 -23.20 10.95 0.89
CA GLU A 182 -23.95 10.63 2.11
C GLU A 182 -23.59 9.24 2.68
N ILE A 183 -23.56 8.22 1.81
CA ILE A 183 -23.27 6.84 2.24
C ILE A 183 -21.81 6.71 2.67
N VAL A 184 -20.89 7.27 1.88
CA VAL A 184 -19.45 7.23 2.18
C VAL A 184 -19.16 7.95 3.48
N SER A 185 -19.70 9.16 3.70
CA SER A 185 -19.55 9.90 4.96
C SER A 185 -20.11 9.11 6.14
N LYS A 186 -21.30 8.52 5.99
CA LYS A 186 -21.93 7.70 7.04
C LYS A 186 -21.08 6.48 7.41
N MET A 187 -20.51 5.79 6.42
CA MET A 187 -19.65 4.63 6.66
C MET A 187 -18.36 4.99 7.42
N TRP A 188 -17.87 6.22 7.24
CA TRP A 188 -16.70 6.73 7.96
C TRP A 188 -17.03 7.53 9.24
N GLY A 189 -18.30 7.59 9.65
CA GLY A 189 -18.71 8.32 10.86
C GLY A 189 -18.45 9.84 10.78
N LEU A 190 -18.68 10.43 9.61
CA LEU A 190 -18.51 11.86 9.30
C LEU A 190 -19.84 12.61 9.23
#